data_AF-A0A542MES8-F1
#
_entry.id   AF-A0A542MES8-F1
#
_cell.length_a   1.000
_cell.length_b   1.000
_cell.length_c   1.000
_cell.angle_alpha   90.00
_cell.angle_beta   90.00
_cell.angle_gamma   90.00
#
_symmetry.space_group_name_H-M   'P 1'
#
loop_
_entity.id
_entity.type
_entity.pdbx_description
1 polymer ?
#
loop_
_entity_poly.entity_id
_entity_poly.type
_entity_poly.pdbx_seq_one_letter_code
_entity_poly.pdbx_strand_id
1 'polypeptide(L)'
;MKSLFQREPLLALMVVALVLAVGVKAPVFLSAPSLANLVTDSTLLVMLALAQMLVVVTRGVDLSVAANLALSGMVAAMLASRHPEAPLFAVVLMAVVTGLALGLVNGWLIGYLGLPPIVITLGTMSVYRGLVFVLSGGTWVSAHQMPADFIAFPLTRLFGLPHLVWIAAAAFALFLFIARFTRFGRDLFAIGNAPQCAGYIGIPTARRLLWTYGLSGLVAGLCGYLWVARYAVAYTEVAYGFEFTVIAACVIGGVSIAGGVGSVTGALLGALFLTVIGNALPVLQVSPFWQSALTGLVILAAVLVNARGGRKGSRQILPLHRNQLEPAAH
;
A
#
# COMPACT_ATOMS: atom_id res chain seq x y z
N MET A 1 12.11 -18.39 9.94
CA MET A 1 10.73 -18.07 10.40
C MET A 1 10.67 -17.48 11.81
N LYS A 2 11.45 -17.94 12.81
CA LYS A 2 11.40 -17.39 14.19
C LYS A 2 11.76 -15.90 14.35
N SER A 3 12.59 -15.30 13.49
CA SER A 3 12.99 -13.88 13.66
C SER A 3 11.98 -12.85 13.15
N LEU A 4 10.99 -13.24 12.34
CA LEU A 4 9.93 -12.32 11.86
C LEU A 4 8.84 -12.15 12.92
N PHE A 5 8.44 -13.25 13.56
CA PHE A 5 7.50 -13.25 14.69
C PHE A 5 8.00 -12.48 15.91
N GLN A 6 9.31 -12.21 16.03
CA GLN A 6 9.87 -11.38 17.09
C GLN A 6 9.79 -9.87 16.79
N ARG A 7 9.63 -9.48 15.52
CA ARG A 7 9.56 -8.06 15.11
C ARG A 7 8.16 -7.47 15.24
N GLU A 8 7.12 -8.26 14.98
CA GLU A 8 5.72 -7.86 15.14
C GLU A 8 5.36 -7.41 16.57
N PRO A 9 5.68 -8.17 17.64
CA PRO A 9 5.38 -7.74 19.00
C PRO A 9 6.20 -6.51 19.41
N LEU A 10 7.44 -6.37 18.92
CA LEU A 10 8.24 -5.16 19.14
C LEU A 10 7.60 -3.94 18.48
N LEU A 11 7.14 -4.07 17.23
CA LEU A 11 6.48 -2.97 16.53
C LEU A 11 5.14 -2.61 17.19
N ALA A 12 4.35 -3.60 17.61
CA ALA A 12 3.13 -3.38 18.37
C ALA A 12 3.43 -2.64 19.70
N LEU A 13 4.48 -3.05 20.41
CA LEU A 13 4.95 -2.36 21.61
C LEU A 13 5.37 -0.92 21.31
N MET A 14 6.07 -0.67 20.20
CA MET A 14 6.43 0.68 19.78
C MET A 14 5.21 1.56 19.48
N VAL A 15 4.17 1.00 18.85
CA VAL A 15 2.90 1.72 18.60
C VAL A 15 2.26 2.10 19.94
N VAL A 16 2.12 1.14 20.86
CA VAL A 16 1.54 1.40 22.19
C VAL A 16 2.36 2.42 22.96
N ALA A 17 3.69 2.27 22.99
CA ALA A 17 4.60 3.20 23.65
C ALA A 17 4.49 4.62 23.08
N LEU A 18 4.37 4.75 21.76
CA LEU A 18 4.19 6.05 21.11
C LEU A 18 2.85 6.70 21.49
N VAL A 19 1.75 5.94 21.47
CA VAL A 19 0.43 6.43 21.88
C VAL A 19 0.47 6.93 23.34
N LEU A 20 1.08 6.15 24.24
CA LEU A 20 1.22 6.54 25.64
C LEU A 20 2.12 7.77 25.82
N ALA A 21 3.25 7.84 25.10
CA ALA A 21 4.16 8.98 25.17
C ALA A 21 3.49 10.29 24.72
N VAL A 22 2.68 10.23 23.66
CA VAL A 22 1.88 11.38 23.21
C VAL A 22 0.79 11.68 24.23
N GLY A 23 0.15 10.66 24.78
CA GLY A 23 -0.87 10.78 25.82
C GLY A 23 -0.41 11.49 27.09
N VAL A 24 0.85 11.30 27.49
CA VAL A 24 1.44 12.03 28.64
C VAL A 24 1.50 13.54 28.37
N LYS A 25 1.78 13.95 27.13
CA LYS A 25 1.84 15.38 26.75
C LYS A 25 0.46 15.96 26.42
N ALA A 26 -0.42 15.14 25.87
CA ALA A 26 -1.77 15.52 25.45
C ALA A 26 -2.77 14.46 25.90
N PRO A 27 -3.30 14.54 27.14
CA PRO A 27 -4.22 13.54 27.69
C PRO A 27 -5.46 13.30 26.84
N VAL A 28 -5.94 14.34 26.13
CA VAL A 28 -7.05 14.24 25.17
C VAL A 28 -6.80 13.19 24.08
N PHE A 29 -5.54 12.96 23.71
CA PHE A 29 -5.15 11.94 22.72
C PHE A 29 -5.53 10.53 23.15
N LEU A 30 -5.56 10.24 24.46
CA LEU A 30 -5.97 8.94 25.01
C LEU A 30 -7.49 8.82 25.20
N SER A 31 -8.27 9.85 24.86
CA SER A 31 -9.72 9.81 24.96
C SER A 31 -10.30 8.80 23.97
N ALA A 32 -11.41 8.13 24.34
CA ALA A 32 -12.07 7.16 23.47
C ALA A 32 -12.45 7.72 22.07
N PRO A 33 -12.94 8.98 21.94
CA PRO A 33 -13.18 9.58 20.62
C PRO A 33 -11.91 9.76 19.79
N SER A 34 -10.80 10.20 20.41
CA SER A 34 -9.52 10.37 19.72
C SER A 34 -8.95 9.03 19.25
N LEU A 35 -9.03 8.00 20.07
CA LEU A 35 -8.61 6.64 19.69
C LEU A 35 -9.50 6.04 18.58
N ALA A 36 -10.81 6.29 18.61
CA ALA A 36 -11.71 5.86 17.55
C ALA A 36 -11.41 6.57 16.21
N ASN A 37 -11.10 7.86 16.26
CA ASN A 37 -10.68 8.63 15.08
C ASN A 37 -9.34 8.12 14.55
N LEU A 38 -8.37 7.86 15.42
CA LEU A 38 -7.07 7.29 15.06
C LEU A 38 -7.23 5.95 14.29
N VAL A 39 -8.06 5.05 14.80
CA VAL A 39 -8.35 3.78 14.12
C VAL A 39 -8.99 4.06 12.76
N THR A 40 -9.96 4.96 12.70
CA THR A 40 -10.63 5.34 11.45
C THR A 40 -9.66 5.94 10.43
N ASP A 41 -8.74 6.83 10.84
CA ASP A 41 -7.69 7.43 9.99
C ASP A 41 -6.75 6.37 9.41
N SER A 42 -6.46 5.32 10.18
CA SER A 42 -5.52 4.29 9.74
C SER A 42 -6.06 3.42 8.61
N THR A 43 -7.38 3.33 8.45
CA THR A 43 -8.05 2.35 7.56
C THR A 43 -7.58 2.45 6.11
N LEU A 44 -7.52 3.65 5.53
CA LEU A 44 -7.10 3.86 4.14
C LEU A 44 -5.62 3.48 3.95
N LEU A 45 -4.75 3.89 4.87
CA LEU A 45 -3.33 3.55 4.82
C LEU A 45 -3.11 2.04 4.99
N VAL A 46 -3.84 1.40 5.90
CA VAL A 46 -3.80 -0.05 6.12
C VAL A 46 -4.18 -0.79 4.84
N MET A 47 -5.33 -0.46 4.23
CA MET A 47 -5.79 -1.13 3.02
C MET A 47 -4.76 -1.04 1.88
N LEU A 48 -4.24 0.16 1.62
CA LEU A 48 -3.22 0.35 0.60
C LEU A 48 -1.89 -0.35 0.96
N ALA A 49 -1.46 -0.31 2.22
CA ALA A 49 -0.24 -0.96 2.67
C ALA A 49 -0.32 -2.49 2.54
N LEU A 50 -1.48 -3.09 2.82
CA LEU A 50 -1.70 -4.53 2.62
C LEU A 50 -1.58 -4.92 1.14
N ALA A 51 -2.14 -4.10 0.25
CA ALA A 51 -2.05 -4.35 -1.18
C ALA A 51 -0.61 -4.13 -1.71
N GLN A 52 0.04 -3.04 -1.28
CA GLN A 52 1.43 -2.74 -1.60
C GLN A 52 2.39 -3.81 -1.07
N MET A 53 2.10 -4.41 0.08
CA MET A 53 2.92 -5.49 0.63
C MET A 53 3.03 -6.67 -0.35
N LEU A 54 1.94 -7.07 -1.02
CA LEU A 54 2.00 -8.13 -2.03
C LEU A 54 2.89 -7.74 -3.22
N VAL A 55 2.85 -6.47 -3.64
CA VAL A 55 3.70 -5.94 -4.70
C VAL A 55 5.18 -5.96 -4.27
N VAL A 56 5.48 -5.45 -3.08
CA VAL A 56 6.85 -5.35 -2.56
C VAL A 56 7.48 -6.72 -2.32
N VAL A 57 6.70 -7.69 -1.86
CA VAL A 57 7.17 -9.08 -1.71
C VAL A 57 7.69 -9.63 -3.05
N THR A 58 7.15 -9.20 -4.20
CA THR A 58 7.62 -9.63 -5.53
C THR A 58 8.82 -8.86 -6.08
N ARG A 59 9.47 -7.99 -5.29
CA ARG A 59 10.49 -7.00 -5.74
C ARG A 59 9.95 -5.87 -6.59
N GLY A 60 8.63 -5.68 -6.60
CA GLY A 60 7.98 -4.54 -7.22
C GLY A 60 7.84 -3.38 -6.25
N VAL A 61 7.52 -2.20 -6.77
CA VAL A 61 6.99 -1.09 -5.98
C VAL A 61 5.94 -0.43 -6.85
N ASP A 62 4.69 -0.36 -6.40
CA ASP A 62 3.63 0.37 -7.09
C ASP A 62 3.59 1.81 -6.58
N LEU A 63 4.21 2.72 -7.33
CA LEU A 63 4.18 4.16 -7.05
C LEU A 63 2.91 4.83 -7.57
N SER A 64 2.19 4.16 -8.48
CA SER A 64 0.94 4.68 -9.06
C SER A 64 -0.27 4.51 -8.14
N VAL A 65 -0.15 3.77 -7.04
CA VAL A 65 -1.27 3.39 -6.15
C VAL A 65 -2.09 4.60 -5.68
N ALA A 66 -1.43 5.71 -5.31
CA ALA A 66 -2.12 6.92 -4.86
C ALA A 66 -2.72 7.73 -6.03
N ALA A 67 -2.09 7.71 -7.21
CA ALA A 67 -2.65 8.31 -8.41
C ALA A 67 -3.87 7.53 -8.92
N ASN A 68 -3.84 6.20 -8.80
CA ASN A 68 -4.97 5.33 -9.10
C ASN A 68 -6.14 5.60 -8.13
N LEU A 69 -5.85 5.72 -6.83
CA LEU A 69 -6.83 6.16 -5.83
C LEU A 69 -7.46 7.49 -6.22
N ALA A 70 -6.66 8.49 -6.58
CA ALA A 70 -7.15 9.81 -6.98
C ALA A 70 -8.04 9.76 -8.22
N LEU A 71 -7.61 9.01 -9.25
CA LEU A 71 -8.36 8.85 -10.50
C LEU A 71 -9.68 8.11 -10.29
N SER A 72 -9.64 6.98 -9.60
CA SER A 72 -10.84 6.18 -9.30
C SER A 72 -11.82 6.95 -8.39
N GLY A 73 -11.30 7.71 -7.43
CA GLY A 73 -12.09 8.60 -6.58
C GLY A 73 -12.74 9.74 -7.35
N MET A 74 -12.00 10.38 -8.27
CA MET A 74 -12.53 11.43 -9.15
C MET A 74 -13.64 10.88 -10.06
N VAL A 75 -13.44 9.70 -10.67
CA VAL A 75 -14.46 9.03 -11.49
C VAL A 75 -15.74 8.77 -10.67
N ALA A 76 -15.61 8.26 -9.45
CA ALA A 76 -16.75 8.05 -8.56
C ALA A 76 -17.45 9.36 -8.18
N ALA A 77 -16.69 10.41 -7.85
CA ALA A 77 -17.21 11.73 -7.50
C ALA A 77 -18.02 12.34 -8.66
N MET A 78 -17.45 12.30 -9.87
CA MET A 78 -18.10 12.84 -11.06
C MET A 78 -19.34 12.03 -11.45
N LEU A 79 -19.30 10.71 -11.31
CA LEU A 79 -20.46 9.86 -11.57
C LEU A 79 -21.60 10.18 -10.58
N ALA A 80 -21.28 10.25 -9.29
CA ALA A 80 -22.25 10.61 -8.25
C ALA A 80 -22.82 12.03 -8.43
N SER A 81 -21.99 12.97 -8.91
CA SER A 81 -22.41 14.35 -9.18
C SER A 81 -23.30 14.49 -10.41
N ARG A 82 -22.98 13.79 -11.50
CA ARG A 82 -23.75 13.86 -12.76
C ARG A 82 -25.02 13.02 -12.72
N HIS A 83 -25.01 11.94 -11.95
CA HIS A 83 -26.13 11.03 -11.81
C HIS A 83 -26.45 10.80 -10.32
N PRO A 84 -27.08 11.76 -9.64
CA PRO A 84 -27.41 11.65 -8.22
C PRO A 84 -28.33 10.47 -7.88
N GLU A 85 -29.17 10.06 -8.85
CA GLU A 85 -30.09 8.93 -8.76
C GLU A 85 -29.39 7.56 -8.89
N ALA A 86 -28.10 7.53 -9.28
CA ALA A 86 -27.38 6.29 -9.47
C ALA A 86 -27.23 5.55 -8.13
N PRO A 87 -27.52 4.23 -8.07
CA PRO A 87 -27.40 3.49 -6.83
C PRO A 87 -25.95 3.51 -6.35
N LEU A 88 -25.74 3.71 -5.05
CA LEU A 88 -24.40 3.81 -4.44
C LEU A 88 -23.49 2.64 -4.84
N PHE A 89 -24.05 1.43 -4.89
CA PHE A 89 -23.32 0.23 -5.31
C PHE A 89 -22.70 0.37 -6.70
N ALA A 90 -23.39 0.99 -7.67
CA ALA A 90 -22.85 1.20 -9.01
C ALA A 90 -21.68 2.19 -9.00
N VAL A 91 -21.74 3.23 -8.16
CA VAL A 91 -20.65 4.20 -8.01
C VAL A 91 -19.40 3.54 -7.41
N VAL A 92 -19.58 2.75 -6.35
CA VAL A 92 -18.48 2.00 -5.73
C VAL A 92 -17.89 0.98 -6.71
N LEU A 93 -18.75 0.26 -7.42
CA LEU A 93 -18.31 -0.71 -8.43
C LEU A 93 -17.50 -0.05 -9.54
N MET A 94 -17.91 1.12 -10.02
CA MET A 94 -17.16 1.88 -11.03
C MET A 94 -15.79 2.32 -10.51
N ALA A 95 -15.68 2.76 -9.26
CA ALA A 95 -14.38 3.08 -8.65
C ALA A 95 -13.46 1.85 -8.61
N VAL A 96 -14.00 0.71 -8.17
CA VAL A 96 -13.27 -0.56 -8.05
C VAL A 96 -12.83 -1.10 -9.41
N VAL A 97 -13.71 -1.06 -10.41
CA VAL A 97 -13.41 -1.50 -11.79
C VAL A 97 -12.36 -0.60 -12.43
N THR A 98 -12.47 0.72 -12.26
CA THR A 98 -11.46 1.67 -12.73
C THR A 98 -10.12 1.35 -12.11
N GLY A 99 -10.07 1.20 -10.79
CA GLY A 99 -8.83 0.90 -10.10
C GLY A 99 -8.21 -0.43 -10.50
N LEU A 100 -9.02 -1.48 -10.63
CA LEU A 100 -8.60 -2.79 -11.12
C LEU A 100 -8.01 -2.69 -12.53
N ALA A 101 -8.68 -1.99 -13.46
CA ALA A 101 -8.20 -1.83 -14.83
C ALA A 101 -6.83 -1.15 -14.87
N LEU A 102 -6.66 -0.05 -14.13
CA LEU A 102 -5.38 0.67 -14.05
C LEU A 102 -4.27 -0.19 -13.40
N GLY A 103 -4.62 -1.00 -12.41
CA GLY A 103 -3.70 -1.97 -11.81
C GLY A 103 -3.29 -3.08 -12.78
N LEU A 104 -4.25 -3.60 -13.57
CA LEU A 104 -3.99 -4.62 -14.58
C LEU A 104 -3.09 -4.10 -15.71
N VAL A 105 -3.19 -2.82 -16.10
CA VAL A 105 -2.25 -2.21 -17.06
C VAL A 105 -0.81 -2.30 -16.54
N ASN A 106 -0.56 -1.89 -15.30
CA ASN A 106 0.76 -2.03 -14.69
C ASN A 106 1.20 -3.49 -14.62
N GLY A 107 0.31 -4.37 -14.17
CA GLY A 107 0.58 -5.79 -14.05
C GLY A 107 0.89 -6.47 -15.38
N TRP A 108 0.26 -6.03 -16.46
CA TRP A 108 0.51 -6.54 -17.82
C TRP A 108 1.87 -6.07 -18.34
N LEU A 109 2.15 -4.77 -18.24
CA LEU A 109 3.45 -4.18 -18.64
C LEU A 109 4.62 -4.81 -17.87
N ILE A 110 4.45 -5.04 -16.57
CA ILE A 110 5.51 -5.59 -15.72
C ILE A 110 5.61 -7.11 -15.90
N GLY A 111 4.48 -7.81 -15.90
CA GLY A 111 4.43 -9.27 -15.91
C GLY A 111 4.74 -9.87 -17.28
N TYR A 112 4.14 -9.34 -18.35
CA TYR A 112 4.25 -9.92 -19.69
C TYR A 112 5.34 -9.28 -20.54
N LEU A 113 5.52 -7.96 -20.46
CA LEU A 113 6.60 -7.28 -21.20
C LEU A 113 7.93 -7.27 -20.43
N GLY A 114 7.95 -7.71 -19.17
CA GLY A 114 9.17 -7.80 -18.36
C GLY A 114 9.78 -6.43 -18.03
N LEU A 115 8.98 -5.37 -18.06
CA LEU A 115 9.46 -4.01 -17.84
C LEU A 115 9.72 -3.75 -16.35
N PRO A 116 10.73 -2.94 -15.98
CA PRO A 116 11.05 -2.65 -14.59
C PRO A 116 9.87 -2.01 -13.83
N PRO A 117 9.43 -2.56 -12.67
CA PRO A 117 8.26 -2.09 -11.93
C PRO A 117 8.25 -0.60 -11.58
N ILE A 118 9.39 -0.08 -11.12
CA ILE A 118 9.51 1.31 -10.67
C ILE A 118 9.30 2.28 -11.85
N VAL A 119 9.89 1.97 -13.00
CA VAL A 119 9.78 2.81 -14.20
C VAL A 119 8.33 2.86 -14.69
N ILE A 120 7.67 1.70 -14.75
CA ILE A 120 6.27 1.62 -15.19
C ILE A 120 5.36 2.37 -14.23
N THR A 121 5.49 2.15 -12.93
CA THR A 121 4.56 2.72 -11.96
C THR A 121 4.81 4.22 -11.73
N LEU A 122 6.04 4.72 -11.90
CA LEU A 122 6.30 6.17 -11.98
C LEU A 122 5.69 6.79 -13.25
N GLY A 123 5.83 6.10 -14.39
CA GLY A 123 5.25 6.56 -15.65
C GLY A 123 3.73 6.62 -15.57
N THR A 124 3.09 5.53 -15.12
CA THR A 124 1.64 5.47 -14.99
C THR A 124 1.11 6.35 -13.88
N MET A 125 1.86 6.59 -12.79
CA MET A 125 1.52 7.63 -11.82
C MET A 125 1.30 8.99 -12.50
N SER A 126 2.25 9.44 -13.32
CA SER A 126 2.14 10.71 -14.05
C SER A 126 0.96 10.72 -15.03
N VAL A 127 0.75 9.62 -15.76
CA VAL A 127 -0.39 9.48 -16.68
C VAL A 127 -1.72 9.56 -15.92
N TYR A 128 -1.86 8.82 -14.83
CA TYR A 128 -3.10 8.80 -14.04
C TYR A 128 -3.37 10.17 -13.41
N ARG A 129 -2.34 10.86 -12.91
CA ARG A 129 -2.46 12.25 -12.43
C ARG A 129 -2.91 13.21 -13.53
N GLY A 130 -2.34 13.09 -14.73
CA GLY A 130 -2.78 13.87 -15.89
C GLY A 130 -4.24 13.59 -16.26
N LEU A 131 -4.65 12.31 -16.23
CA LEU A 131 -6.04 11.92 -16.49
C LEU A 131 -7.01 12.46 -15.44
N VAL A 132 -6.63 12.54 -14.16
CA VAL A 132 -7.46 13.21 -13.14
C VAL A 132 -7.76 14.64 -13.56
N PHE A 133 -6.73 15.40 -13.98
CA PHE A 133 -6.87 16.78 -14.42
C PHE A 133 -7.74 16.91 -15.69
N VAL A 134 -7.50 16.06 -16.69
CA VAL A 134 -8.26 16.07 -17.95
C VAL A 134 -9.73 15.74 -17.71
N LEU A 135 -10.02 14.73 -16.88
CA LEU A 135 -11.40 14.36 -16.55
C LEU A 135 -12.12 15.44 -15.77
N SER A 136 -11.47 16.05 -14.78
CA SER A 136 -12.08 17.08 -13.95
C SER A 136 -12.10 18.47 -14.61
N GLY A 137 -11.38 18.65 -15.73
CA GLY A 137 -11.16 19.96 -16.34
C GLY A 137 -10.43 20.95 -15.41
N GLY A 138 -9.65 20.43 -14.45
CA GLY A 138 -9.02 21.22 -13.39
C GLY A 138 -9.98 21.66 -12.27
N THR A 139 -11.27 21.33 -12.35
CA THR A 139 -12.26 21.67 -11.33
C THR A 139 -12.34 20.62 -10.23
N TRP A 140 -13.04 20.96 -9.13
CA TRP A 140 -13.20 20.12 -7.95
C TRP A 140 -14.67 19.74 -7.78
N VAL A 141 -14.92 18.50 -7.38
CA VAL A 141 -16.26 18.05 -6.98
C VAL A 141 -16.37 18.22 -5.47
N SER A 142 -17.30 19.05 -5.02
CA SER A 142 -17.49 19.39 -3.59
C SER A 142 -18.68 18.64 -2.98
N ALA A 143 -18.74 18.63 -1.64
CA ALA A 143 -19.75 17.93 -0.86
C ALA A 143 -21.20 18.18 -1.33
N HIS A 144 -21.56 19.42 -1.67
CA HIS A 144 -22.92 19.80 -2.10
C HIS A 144 -23.34 19.16 -3.43
N GLN A 145 -22.38 18.67 -4.21
CA GLN A 145 -22.62 18.02 -5.51
C GLN A 145 -22.72 16.50 -5.35
N MET A 146 -22.46 15.96 -4.16
CA MET A 146 -22.48 14.53 -3.89
C MET A 146 -23.75 14.16 -3.13
N PRO A 147 -24.41 13.04 -3.46
CA PRO A 147 -25.55 12.55 -2.69
C PRO A 147 -25.20 12.31 -1.22
N ALA A 148 -26.16 12.51 -0.32
CA ALA A 148 -25.95 12.31 1.11
C ALA A 148 -25.49 10.88 1.44
N ASP A 149 -26.06 9.88 0.78
CA ASP A 149 -25.70 8.46 0.96
C ASP A 149 -24.25 8.17 0.56
N PHE A 150 -23.73 8.87 -0.46
CA PHE A 150 -22.35 8.73 -0.90
C PHE A 150 -21.38 9.12 0.21
N ILE A 151 -21.63 10.26 0.88
CA ILE A 151 -20.82 10.79 1.97
C ILE A 151 -21.06 10.02 3.28
N ALA A 152 -22.30 9.65 3.55
CA ALA A 152 -22.70 9.00 4.80
C ALA A 152 -22.17 7.58 4.92
N PHE A 153 -22.08 6.83 3.81
CA PHE A 153 -21.70 5.41 3.83
C PHE A 153 -20.38 5.11 4.59
N PRO A 154 -19.24 5.77 4.33
CA PRO A 154 -18.00 5.51 5.09
C PRO A 154 -18.09 5.90 6.57
N LEU A 155 -18.92 6.89 6.91
CA LEU A 155 -19.06 7.48 8.24
C LEU A 155 -20.13 6.77 9.10
N THR A 156 -21.04 6.05 8.45
CA THR A 156 -22.12 5.30 9.11
C THR A 156 -21.54 4.28 10.07
N ARG A 157 -22.07 4.24 11.29
CA ARG A 157 -21.57 3.39 12.36
C ARG A 157 -22.38 2.12 12.46
N LEU A 158 -21.66 0.99 12.48
CA LEU A 158 -22.20 -0.34 12.76
C LEU A 158 -21.50 -0.88 14.01
N PHE A 159 -22.28 -1.27 15.03
CA PHE A 159 -21.76 -1.69 16.34
C PHE A 159 -20.77 -0.69 16.98
N GLY A 160 -21.01 0.61 16.80
CA GLY A 160 -20.19 1.69 17.37
C GLY A 160 -18.93 2.04 16.57
N LEU A 161 -18.59 1.29 15.51
CA LEU A 161 -17.45 1.55 14.62
C LEU A 161 -17.91 1.98 13.21
N PRO A 162 -17.25 2.94 12.56
CA PRO A 162 -17.57 3.32 11.18
C PRO A 162 -17.40 2.17 10.19
N HIS A 163 -18.17 2.16 9.10
CA HIS A 163 -18.03 1.19 8.00
C HIS A 163 -16.60 1.11 7.47
N LEU A 164 -15.85 2.23 7.48
CA LEU A 164 -14.42 2.25 7.12
C LEU A 164 -13.58 1.19 7.85
N VAL A 165 -13.84 1.02 9.16
CA VAL A 165 -13.10 0.08 10.01
C VAL A 165 -13.44 -1.36 9.64
N TRP A 166 -14.71 -1.63 9.36
CA TRP A 166 -15.17 -2.95 8.92
C TRP A 166 -14.62 -3.33 7.55
N ILE A 167 -14.58 -2.39 6.60
CA ILE A 167 -13.99 -2.62 5.28
C ILE A 167 -12.49 -2.88 5.40
N ALA A 168 -11.77 -2.12 6.22
CA ALA A 168 -10.35 -2.35 6.48
C ALA A 168 -10.08 -3.71 7.17
N ALA A 169 -10.93 -4.11 8.13
CA ALA A 169 -10.86 -5.42 8.77
C ALA A 169 -11.12 -6.56 7.78
N ALA A 170 -12.11 -6.40 6.89
CA ALA A 170 -12.38 -7.35 5.81
C ALA A 170 -11.20 -7.44 4.83
N ALA A 171 -10.59 -6.31 4.46
CA ALA A 171 -9.38 -6.29 3.65
C ALA A 171 -8.23 -7.01 4.36
N PHE A 172 -8.00 -6.74 5.65
CA PHE A 172 -6.99 -7.45 6.44
C PHE A 172 -7.21 -8.97 6.43
N ALA A 173 -8.43 -9.43 6.69
CA ALA A 173 -8.77 -10.85 6.65
C ALA A 173 -8.53 -11.45 5.25
N LEU A 174 -8.91 -10.74 4.20
CA LEU A 174 -8.72 -11.16 2.81
C LEU A 174 -7.23 -11.27 2.45
N PHE A 175 -6.42 -10.24 2.74
CA PHE A 175 -4.98 -10.26 2.44
C PHE A 175 -4.23 -11.28 3.30
N LEU A 176 -4.65 -11.48 4.56
CA LEU A 176 -4.13 -12.56 5.41
C LEU A 176 -4.44 -13.93 4.79
N PHE A 177 -5.67 -14.12 4.33
CA PHE A 177 -6.08 -15.35 3.66
C PHE A 177 -5.27 -15.61 2.39
N ILE A 178 -5.17 -14.61 1.51
CA ILE A 178 -4.41 -14.67 0.27
C ILE A 178 -2.94 -14.99 0.55
N ALA A 179 -2.27 -14.23 1.43
CA ALA A 179 -0.84 -14.38 1.67
C ALA A 179 -0.48 -15.71 2.34
N ARG A 180 -1.29 -16.18 3.31
CA ARG A 180 -0.95 -17.36 4.12
C ARG A 180 -1.49 -18.67 3.55
N PHE A 181 -2.71 -18.68 3.04
CA PHE A 181 -3.41 -19.93 2.74
C PHE A 181 -3.49 -20.26 1.25
N THR A 182 -3.42 -19.26 0.36
CA THR A 182 -3.54 -19.51 -1.08
C THR A 182 -2.22 -19.89 -1.77
N ARG A 183 -2.30 -20.60 -2.89
CA ARG A 183 -1.15 -20.84 -3.79
C ARG A 183 -0.61 -19.53 -4.36
N PHE A 184 -1.50 -18.58 -4.66
CA PHE A 184 -1.13 -17.27 -5.17
C PHE A 184 -0.14 -16.57 -4.23
N GLY A 185 -0.45 -16.48 -2.94
CA GLY A 185 0.44 -15.88 -1.94
C GLY A 185 1.81 -16.56 -1.88
N ARG A 186 1.85 -17.90 -1.77
CA ARG A 186 3.11 -18.66 -1.73
C ARG A 186 3.98 -18.43 -2.96
N ASP A 187 3.36 -18.37 -4.13
CA ASP A 187 4.06 -18.10 -5.39
C ASP A 187 4.68 -16.70 -5.38
N LEU A 188 4.01 -15.67 -4.82
CA LEU A 188 4.58 -14.32 -4.72
C LEU A 188 5.83 -14.29 -3.85
N PHE A 189 5.82 -14.98 -2.70
CA PHE A 189 6.99 -15.08 -1.83
C PHE A 189 8.14 -15.84 -2.52
N ALA A 190 7.83 -16.89 -3.28
CA ALA A 190 8.83 -17.63 -4.05
C ALA A 190 9.46 -16.78 -5.16
N ILE A 191 8.64 -16.05 -5.93
CA ILE A 191 9.09 -15.08 -6.94
C ILE A 191 10.01 -14.03 -6.30
N GLY A 192 9.63 -13.50 -5.14
CA GLY A 192 10.42 -12.51 -4.42
C GLY A 192 11.77 -13.00 -3.91
N ASN A 193 11.86 -14.25 -3.48
CA ASN A 193 13.08 -14.82 -2.92
C ASN A 193 14.11 -15.13 -4.02
N ALA A 194 13.67 -15.82 -5.08
CA ALA A 194 14.52 -16.18 -6.21
C ALA A 194 13.71 -16.15 -7.53
N PRO A 195 13.65 -15.00 -8.22
CA PRO A 195 12.84 -14.84 -9.44
C PRO A 195 13.23 -15.83 -10.56
N GLN A 196 14.53 -16.09 -10.70
CA GLN A 196 15.08 -17.03 -11.69
C GLN A 196 14.63 -18.47 -11.39
N CYS A 197 14.73 -18.89 -10.11
CA CYS A 197 14.32 -20.23 -9.69
C CYS A 197 12.81 -20.44 -9.76
N ALA A 198 12.01 -19.40 -9.49
CA ALA A 198 10.56 -19.46 -9.57
C ALA A 198 10.07 -19.86 -10.97
N GLY A 199 10.73 -19.35 -12.02
CA GLY A 199 10.46 -19.75 -13.40
C GLY A 199 10.81 -21.22 -13.67
N TYR A 200 11.95 -21.71 -13.18
CA TYR A 200 12.39 -23.10 -13.40
C TYR A 200 11.49 -24.15 -12.74
N ILE A 201 10.81 -23.81 -11.63
CA ILE A 201 9.85 -24.70 -10.97
C ILE A 201 8.40 -24.53 -11.49
N GLY A 202 8.22 -23.79 -12.59
CA GLY A 202 6.94 -23.68 -13.30
C GLY A 202 5.94 -22.68 -12.70
N ILE A 203 6.38 -21.73 -11.86
CA ILE A 203 5.49 -20.66 -11.38
C ILE A 203 5.20 -19.70 -12.55
N PRO A 204 3.92 -19.43 -12.88
CA PRO A 204 3.58 -18.52 -13.97
C PRO A 204 3.75 -17.05 -13.53
N THR A 205 5.00 -16.58 -13.46
CA THR A 205 5.39 -15.26 -12.93
C THR A 205 4.60 -14.12 -13.55
N ALA A 206 4.46 -14.09 -14.88
CA ALA A 206 3.72 -13.04 -15.60
C ALA A 206 2.26 -12.90 -15.12
N ARG A 207 1.55 -14.04 -15.02
CA ARG A 207 0.17 -14.08 -14.54
C ARG A 207 0.06 -13.71 -13.06
N ARG A 208 1.05 -14.11 -12.24
CA ARG A 208 1.09 -13.74 -10.82
C ARG A 208 1.25 -12.24 -10.65
N LEU A 209 2.19 -11.63 -11.35
CA LEU A 209 2.40 -10.18 -11.34
C LEU A 209 1.17 -9.41 -11.84
N LEU A 210 0.53 -9.87 -12.94
CA LEU A 210 -0.69 -9.26 -13.46
C LEU A 210 -1.76 -9.09 -12.36
N TRP A 211 -2.08 -10.16 -11.65
CA TRP A 211 -3.08 -10.13 -10.59
C TRP A 211 -2.60 -9.43 -9.32
N THR A 212 -1.29 -9.40 -9.03
CA THR A 212 -0.75 -8.65 -7.88
C THR A 212 -0.99 -7.15 -8.05
N TYR A 213 -0.65 -6.58 -9.21
CA TYR A 213 -0.92 -5.16 -9.50
C TYR A 213 -2.42 -4.91 -9.72
N GLY A 214 -3.16 -5.88 -10.27
CA GLY A 214 -4.62 -5.81 -10.34
C GLY A 214 -5.28 -5.71 -8.95
N LEU A 215 -4.83 -6.49 -7.96
CA LEU A 215 -5.30 -6.41 -6.58
C LEU A 215 -4.89 -5.10 -5.90
N SER A 216 -3.66 -4.61 -6.15
CA SER A 216 -3.23 -3.26 -5.74
C SER A 216 -4.19 -2.20 -6.26
N GLY A 217 -4.49 -2.24 -7.56
CA GLY A 217 -5.40 -1.31 -8.21
C GLY A 217 -6.85 -1.44 -7.73
N LEU A 218 -7.35 -2.65 -7.48
CA LEU A 218 -8.69 -2.90 -6.95
C LEU A 218 -8.86 -2.21 -5.59
N VAL A 219 -7.91 -2.38 -4.69
CA VAL A 219 -7.93 -1.73 -3.37
C VAL A 219 -7.73 -0.23 -3.49
N ALA A 220 -6.86 0.24 -4.39
CA ALA A 220 -6.71 1.67 -4.67
C ALA A 220 -8.03 2.30 -5.17
N GLY A 221 -8.78 1.60 -6.03
CA GLY A 221 -10.08 2.03 -6.52
C GLY A 221 -11.13 2.15 -5.41
N LEU A 222 -11.23 1.12 -4.55
CA LEU A 222 -12.09 1.16 -3.37
C LEU A 222 -11.70 2.31 -2.42
N CYS A 223 -10.40 2.44 -2.12
CA CYS A 223 -9.87 3.53 -1.32
C CYS A 223 -10.14 4.90 -1.95
N GLY A 224 -10.20 5.00 -3.29
CA GLY A 224 -10.52 6.23 -4.01
C GLY A 224 -11.90 6.74 -3.69
N TYR A 225 -12.90 5.86 -3.79
CA TYR A 225 -14.26 6.16 -3.34
C TYR A 225 -14.28 6.53 -1.84
N LEU A 226 -13.71 5.68 -0.98
CA LEU A 226 -13.76 5.89 0.47
C LEU A 226 -13.04 7.17 0.90
N TRP A 227 -11.95 7.55 0.24
CA TRP A 227 -11.24 8.80 0.49
C TRP A 227 -12.13 10.00 0.16
N VAL A 228 -12.67 10.05 -1.07
CA VAL A 228 -13.50 11.18 -1.50
C VAL A 228 -14.76 11.30 -0.66
N ALA A 229 -15.43 10.17 -0.38
CA ALA A 229 -16.63 10.17 0.44
C ALA A 229 -16.36 10.61 1.89
N ARG A 230 -15.21 10.23 2.45
CA ARG A 230 -14.80 10.64 3.80
C ARG A 230 -14.51 12.14 3.91
N TYR A 231 -13.74 12.69 2.96
CA TYR A 231 -13.33 14.10 2.99
C TYR A 231 -14.35 15.01 2.28
N ALA A 232 -15.38 14.44 1.67
CA ALA A 232 -16.44 15.11 0.92
C ALA A 232 -15.93 16.08 -0.16
N VAL A 233 -14.76 15.77 -0.76
CA VAL A 233 -14.15 16.58 -1.80
C VAL A 233 -13.28 15.72 -2.72
N ALA A 234 -13.36 15.96 -4.02
CA ALA A 234 -12.46 15.41 -5.02
C ALA A 234 -11.81 16.55 -5.81
N TYR A 235 -10.48 16.57 -5.83
CA TYR A 235 -9.66 17.53 -6.56
C TYR A 235 -8.43 16.83 -7.15
N THR A 236 -7.65 17.53 -7.98
CA THR A 236 -6.59 16.93 -8.80
C THR A 236 -5.40 16.37 -8.01
N GLU A 237 -5.13 16.95 -6.84
CA GLU A 237 -4.00 16.59 -5.97
C GLU A 237 -4.40 15.66 -4.80
N VAL A 238 -5.57 15.02 -4.86
CA VAL A 238 -6.01 14.06 -3.83
C VAL A 238 -4.93 12.99 -3.59
N ALA A 239 -4.61 12.72 -2.32
CA ALA A 239 -3.62 11.72 -1.91
C ALA A 239 -2.22 11.91 -2.55
N TYR A 240 -1.82 13.14 -2.89
CA TYR A 240 -0.46 13.39 -3.40
C TYR A 240 0.61 13.02 -2.37
N GLY A 241 1.63 12.26 -2.78
CA GLY A 241 2.71 11.80 -1.89
C GLY A 241 2.33 10.63 -0.98
N PHE A 242 1.06 10.22 -0.95
CA PHE A 242 0.59 9.14 -0.08
C PHE A 242 1.20 7.80 -0.44
N GLU A 243 1.61 7.60 -1.70
CA GLU A 243 2.36 6.44 -2.17
C GLU A 243 3.63 6.19 -1.36
N PHE A 244 4.36 7.25 -0.96
CA PHE A 244 5.57 7.11 -0.14
C PHE A 244 5.22 6.69 1.29
N THR A 245 4.13 7.20 1.86
CA THR A 245 3.63 6.78 3.18
C THR A 245 3.19 5.31 3.17
N VAL A 246 2.53 4.86 2.11
CA VAL A 246 2.13 3.46 1.93
C VAL A 246 3.36 2.53 1.86
N ILE A 247 4.39 2.93 1.11
CA ILE A 247 5.64 2.17 1.03
C ILE A 247 6.36 2.16 2.39
N ALA A 248 6.47 3.32 3.05
CA ALA A 248 7.08 3.41 4.37
C ALA A 248 6.36 2.52 5.39
N ALA A 249 5.03 2.48 5.38
CA ALA A 249 4.24 1.60 6.25
C ALA A 249 4.64 0.13 6.06
N CYS A 250 4.75 -0.33 4.81
CA CYS A 250 5.17 -1.70 4.52
C CYS A 250 6.59 -1.98 5.04
N VAL A 251 7.50 -1.05 4.82
CA VAL A 251 8.91 -1.19 5.15
C VAL A 251 9.14 -1.18 6.66
N ILE A 252 8.46 -0.29 7.40
CA ILE A 252 8.42 -0.28 8.88
C ILE A 252 7.84 -1.59 9.40
N GLY A 253 6.79 -2.08 8.73
CA GLY A 253 6.18 -3.38 8.98
C GLY A 253 7.09 -4.58 8.72
N GLY A 254 8.32 -4.36 8.25
CA GLY A 254 9.31 -5.42 8.03
C GLY A 254 9.21 -6.11 6.68
N VAL A 255 8.46 -5.55 5.73
CA VAL A 255 8.43 -6.03 4.34
C VAL A 255 9.72 -5.57 3.65
N SER A 256 10.46 -6.52 3.07
CA SER A 256 11.73 -6.23 2.41
C SER A 256 11.50 -5.76 0.98
N ILE A 257 12.07 -4.61 0.62
CA ILE A 257 12.09 -4.11 -0.77
C ILE A 257 12.86 -5.06 -1.71
N ALA A 258 13.81 -5.84 -1.16
CA ALA A 258 14.51 -6.88 -1.90
C ALA A 258 13.63 -8.12 -2.19
N GLY A 259 12.37 -8.14 -1.73
CA GLY A 259 11.39 -9.19 -1.97
C GLY A 259 11.57 -10.42 -1.08
N GLY A 260 10.60 -11.33 -1.17
CA GLY A 260 10.62 -12.65 -0.55
C GLY A 260 10.38 -12.68 0.98
N VAL A 261 10.29 -11.52 1.63
CA VAL A 261 10.10 -11.38 3.07
C VAL A 261 9.07 -10.31 3.38
N GLY A 262 8.06 -10.64 4.19
CA GLY A 262 7.06 -9.71 4.69
C GLY A 262 5.94 -10.44 5.44
N SER A 263 5.16 -9.71 6.24
CA SER A 263 3.95 -10.23 6.89
C SER A 263 2.81 -9.22 6.81
N VAL A 264 1.59 -9.75 6.72
CA VAL A 264 0.35 -8.96 6.62
C VAL A 264 0.11 -8.19 7.92
N THR A 265 0.34 -8.85 9.06
CA THR A 265 0.32 -8.25 10.40
C THR A 265 1.38 -7.17 10.57
N GLY A 266 2.59 -7.38 10.02
CA GLY A 266 3.64 -6.37 9.99
C GLY A 266 3.22 -5.12 9.22
N ALA A 267 2.66 -5.28 8.02
CA ALA A 267 2.17 -4.15 7.22
C ALA A 267 1.02 -3.37 7.90
N LEU A 268 0.10 -4.07 8.56
CA LEU A 268 -0.95 -3.47 9.41
C LEU A 268 -0.34 -2.62 10.53
N LEU A 269 0.59 -3.18 11.29
CA LEU A 269 1.25 -2.48 12.41
C LEU A 269 2.09 -1.29 11.94
N GLY A 270 2.76 -1.41 10.79
CA GLY A 270 3.52 -0.31 10.20
C GLY A 270 2.63 0.85 9.74
N ALA A 271 1.47 0.54 9.15
CA ALA A 271 0.46 1.54 8.80
C ALA A 271 -0.13 2.22 10.04
N LEU A 272 -0.42 1.45 11.10
CA LEU A 272 -0.87 2.00 12.39
C LEU A 272 0.20 2.93 12.99
N PHE A 273 1.47 2.52 12.97
CA PHE A 273 2.58 3.33 13.48
C PHE A 273 2.69 4.69 12.78
N LEU A 274 2.65 4.71 11.44
CA LEU A 274 2.68 5.97 10.70
C LEU A 274 1.42 6.82 10.91
N THR A 275 0.26 6.18 11.08
CA THR A 275 -0.99 6.90 11.38
C THR A 275 -0.93 7.57 12.76
N VAL A 276 -0.38 6.88 13.77
CA VAL A 276 -0.16 7.47 15.10
C VAL A 276 0.75 8.68 15.00
N ILE A 277 1.84 8.61 14.23
CA ILE A 277 2.70 9.77 14.03
C ILE A 277 1.96 10.92 13.36
N GLY A 278 1.23 10.64 12.27
CA GLY A 278 0.47 11.65 11.53
C GLY A 278 -0.60 12.34 12.36
N ASN A 279 -1.23 11.62 13.29
CA ASN A 279 -2.21 12.17 14.24
C ASN A 279 -1.58 12.84 15.47
N ALA A 280 -0.39 12.39 15.89
CA ALA A 280 0.30 12.94 17.06
C ALA A 280 0.92 14.31 16.78
N LEU A 281 1.51 14.52 15.59
CA LEU A 281 2.21 15.77 15.26
C LEU A 281 1.29 17.01 15.37
N PRO A 282 0.08 17.03 14.77
CA PRO A 282 -0.83 18.16 14.91
C PRO A 282 -1.28 18.41 16.36
N VAL A 283 -1.51 17.34 17.13
CA VAL A 283 -1.90 17.43 18.55
C VAL A 283 -0.80 18.06 19.39
N LEU A 284 0.46 17.78 19.05
CA LEU A 284 1.64 18.39 19.68
C LEU A 284 2.00 19.77 19.11
N GLN A 285 1.14 20.37 18.28
CA GLN A 285 1.38 21.66 17.61
C GLN A 285 2.64 21.67 16.73
N VAL A 286 3.04 20.50 16.23
CA VAL A 286 4.12 20.36 15.24
C VAL A 286 3.52 20.36 13.85
N SER A 287 4.16 21.08 12.93
CA SER A 287 3.69 21.16 11.55
C SER A 287 3.59 19.77 10.89
N PRO A 288 2.47 19.44 10.21
CA PRO A 288 2.31 18.19 9.48
C PRO A 288 3.37 17.95 8.38
N PHE A 289 4.04 18.99 7.88
CA PHE A 289 5.11 18.86 6.89
C PHE A 289 6.27 17.97 7.37
N TRP A 290 6.49 17.88 8.69
CA TRP A 290 7.47 16.97 9.28
C TRP A 290 7.12 15.49 9.06
N GLN A 291 5.84 15.15 8.85
CA GLN A 291 5.43 13.79 8.56
C GLN A 291 6.05 13.29 7.25
N SER A 292 6.07 14.11 6.20
CA SER A 292 6.69 13.76 4.92
C SER A 292 8.19 13.56 5.05
N ALA A 293 8.87 14.46 5.78
CA ALA A 293 10.30 14.35 6.05
C ALA A 293 10.63 13.07 6.85
N LEU A 294 9.84 12.77 7.89
CA LEU A 294 10.01 11.57 8.69
C LEU A 294 9.76 10.30 7.88
N THR A 295 8.72 10.29 7.04
CA THR A 295 8.42 9.17 6.13
C THR A 295 9.63 8.88 5.24
N GLY A 296 10.23 9.91 4.62
CA GLY A 296 11.45 9.77 3.82
C GLY A 296 12.63 9.25 4.62
N LEU A 297 12.87 9.81 5.81
CA LEU A 297 13.96 9.38 6.70
C LEU A 297 13.80 7.91 7.13
N VAL A 298 12.58 7.47 7.39
CA VAL A 298 12.28 6.09 7.77
C VAL A 298 12.52 5.12 6.61
N ILE A 299 12.12 5.48 5.38
CA ILE A 299 12.45 4.68 4.19
C ILE A 299 13.97 4.55 4.05
N LEU A 300 14.71 5.67 4.13
CA LEU A 300 16.17 5.67 4.03
C LEU A 300 16.82 4.80 5.11
N ALA A 301 16.40 4.95 6.37
CA ALA A 301 16.91 4.15 7.49
C ALA A 301 16.67 2.66 7.27
N ALA A 302 15.48 2.28 6.81
CA ALA A 302 15.16 0.89 6.56
C ALA A 302 15.94 0.29 5.39
N VAL A 303 16.13 1.04 4.30
CA VAL A 303 16.98 0.62 3.18
C VAL A 303 18.43 0.41 3.64
N LEU A 304 18.98 1.31 4.45
CA LEU A 304 20.35 1.20 4.99
C LEU A 304 20.52 -0.03 5.88
N VAL A 305 19.55 -0.31 6.76
CA VAL A 305 19.56 -1.51 7.62
C VAL A 305 19.46 -2.79 6.77
N ASN A 306 18.58 -2.80 5.77
CA ASN A 306 18.39 -3.96 4.90
C ASN A 306 19.62 -4.23 4.01
N ALA A 307 20.24 -3.19 3.45
CA ALA A 307 21.45 -3.28 2.64
C ALA A 307 22.65 -3.85 3.41
N ARG A 308 22.74 -3.57 4.72
CA ARG A 308 23.77 -4.15 5.60
C ARG A 308 23.50 -5.60 5.98
N GLY A 309 22.22 -5.99 6.13
CA GLY A 309 21.82 -7.36 6.45
C GLY A 309 22.10 -8.39 5.34
N GLY A 310 21.98 -7.98 4.07
CA GLY A 310 22.23 -8.84 2.89
C GLY A 310 23.70 -9.13 2.59
N ARG A 311 24.66 -8.48 3.27
CA ARG A 311 26.11 -8.71 3.08
C ARG A 311 26.65 -9.95 3.79
N LYS A 312 25.83 -10.73 4.49
CA LYS A 312 26.26 -12.01 5.09
C LYS A 312 26.38 -13.10 4.02
N GLY A 313 27.49 -13.04 3.30
CA GLY A 313 28.31 -14.18 2.87
C GLY A 313 27.65 -15.21 1.96
N SER A 314 27.61 -14.91 0.66
CA SER A 314 27.80 -15.96 -0.35
C SER A 314 29.23 -16.50 -0.19
N ARG A 315 29.45 -17.35 0.80
CA ARG A 315 30.64 -18.21 0.80
C ARG A 315 30.49 -19.10 -0.42
N GLN A 316 31.36 -18.90 -1.41
CA GLN A 316 31.53 -19.82 -2.53
C GLN A 316 31.92 -21.18 -1.96
N ILE A 317 31.01 -22.16 -2.02
CA ILE A 317 31.24 -23.53 -1.50
C ILE A 317 31.86 -24.43 -2.58
N LEU A 318 31.84 -24.05 -3.86
CA LEU A 318 32.49 -24.82 -4.91
C LEU A 318 33.83 -24.19 -5.33
N PRO A 319 34.96 -24.89 -5.12
CA PRO A 319 36.13 -24.67 -5.96
C PRO A 319 35.76 -25.09 -7.38
N LEU A 320 35.81 -24.15 -8.33
CA LEU A 320 35.82 -24.51 -9.74
C LEU A 320 37.08 -25.37 -9.95
N HIS A 321 36.91 -26.66 -10.21
CA HIS A 321 37.95 -27.46 -10.84
C HIS A 321 38.20 -26.82 -12.20
N ARG A 322 39.16 -25.89 -12.24
CA ARG A 322 39.76 -25.38 -13.46
C ARG A 322 40.52 -26.57 -14.04
N ASN A 323 39.82 -27.35 -14.86
CA ASN A 323 40.45 -28.41 -15.62
C ASN A 323 41.65 -27.82 -16.37
N GLN A 324 42.76 -28.51 -16.15
CA GLN A 324 44.01 -28.38 -16.87
C GLN A 324 43.72 -28.43 -18.36
N LEU A 325 43.88 -27.29 -19.03
CA LEU A 325 44.24 -27.26 -20.44
C LEU A 325 45.55 -26.48 -20.49
N GLU A 326 46.64 -27.20 -20.24
CA GLU A 326 47.93 -26.86 -20.82
C GLU A 326 47.76 -26.90 -22.35
N PRO A 327 48.21 -25.89 -23.09
CA PRO A 327 48.92 -26.13 -24.32
C PRO A 327 50.39 -26.31 -23.95
N ALA A 328 50.90 -27.51 -24.21
CA ALA A 328 52.32 -27.80 -24.20
C ALA A 328 53.09 -26.72 -24.98
N ALA A 329 54.21 -26.30 -24.41
CA ALA A 329 55.22 -25.53 -25.10
C ALA A 329 55.66 -26.26 -26.38
N HIS A 330 55.59 -25.57 -27.52
CA HIS A 330 56.52 -25.67 -28.65
C HIS A 330 56.46 -24.36 -29.43
#